data_AF-A0A426XTF1-F1
#
_entry.id   AF-A0A426XTF1-F1
#
_cell.length_a   1.000
_cell.length_b   1.000
_cell.length_c   1.000
_cell.angle_alpha   90.00
_cell.angle_beta   90.00
_cell.angle_gamma   90.00
#
_symmetry.space_group_name_H-M   'P 1'
#
loop_
_entity.id
_entity.type
_entity.pdbx_description
1 polymer ?
#
loop_
_entity_poly.entity_id
_entity_poly.type
_entity_poly.pdbx_seq_one_letter_code
_entity_poly.pdbx_strand_id
1 'polypeptide(L)'
;AKRSALPSLDDPEKPAFGRPTYDGIIAGRVSGRKWKQPRAQRASACAVSLRRPSLDVRTKEKELKRAYKERMAELKEEIRRNKEEKRKRREDNEKRKQENTLRSGTKLQRITNPKTLKKIAKSKQRKQLKVVPDELFNKNGGVKSKK
;
A
#
# COMPACT_ATOMS: atom_id res chain seq x y z
N ALA A 1 -34.58 21.24 18.28
CA ALA A 1 -35.45 20.05 18.42
C ALA A 1 -34.97 18.97 17.44
N LYS A 2 -34.73 17.74 17.89
CA LYS A 2 -34.26 16.64 17.02
C LYS A 2 -35.48 16.03 16.30
N ARG A 3 -35.42 15.90 14.97
CA ARG A 3 -36.50 15.34 14.14
C ARG A 3 -36.78 13.90 14.56
N SER A 4 -38.06 13.57 14.81
CA SER A 4 -38.49 12.18 15.01
C SER A 4 -38.31 11.41 13.70
N ALA A 5 -37.78 10.19 13.81
CA ALA A 5 -37.64 9.31 12.65
C ALA A 5 -39.03 8.91 12.15
N LEU A 6 -39.29 9.12 10.86
CA LEU A 6 -40.47 8.56 10.20
C LEU A 6 -40.34 7.02 10.20
N PRO A 7 -41.42 6.28 10.47
CA PRO A 7 -41.40 4.83 10.35
C PRO A 7 -41.03 4.47 8.90
N SER A 8 -40.01 3.63 8.74
CA SER A 8 -39.59 3.11 7.44
C SER A 8 -40.78 2.43 6.76
N LEU A 9 -41.07 2.80 5.50
CA LEU A 9 -41.99 2.06 4.64
C LEU A 9 -41.60 0.58 4.67
N ASP A 10 -42.53 -0.28 5.09
CA ASP A 10 -42.32 -1.72 5.16
C ASP A 10 -41.95 -2.27 3.78
N ASP A 11 -40.83 -3.02 3.70
CA ASP A 11 -40.36 -3.68 2.48
C ASP A 11 -41.49 -4.54 1.85
N PRO A 12 -41.86 -4.31 0.57
CA PRO A 12 -42.95 -5.04 -0.08
C PRO A 12 -42.63 -6.52 -0.37
N GLU A 13 -41.35 -6.91 -0.29
CA GLU A 13 -40.90 -8.30 -0.45
C GLU A 13 -40.77 -9.05 0.90
N LYS A 14 -41.17 -8.42 2.01
CA LYS A 14 -41.12 -9.06 3.33
C LYS A 14 -42.23 -10.11 3.43
N PRO A 15 -41.91 -11.41 3.62
CA PRO A 15 -42.94 -12.44 3.72
C PRO A 15 -43.81 -12.18 4.96
N ALA A 16 -45.09 -11.89 4.73
CA ALA A 16 -46.07 -11.69 5.79
C ALA A 16 -46.47 -13.05 6.39
N PHE A 17 -45.87 -13.41 7.52
CA PHE A 17 -46.34 -14.54 8.31
C PHE A 17 -47.65 -14.12 8.99
N GLY A 18 -48.73 -14.85 8.70
CA GLY A 18 -50.09 -14.54 9.19
C GLY A 18 -50.18 -14.41 10.72
N ARG A 19 -51.25 -13.74 11.19
CA ARG A 19 -51.50 -13.60 12.64
C ARG A 19 -51.67 -14.99 13.27
N PRO A 20 -51.05 -15.28 14.43
CA PRO A 20 -51.19 -16.58 15.09
C PRO A 20 -52.65 -16.83 15.49
N THR A 21 -53.20 -17.99 15.12
CA THR A 21 -54.57 -18.41 15.46
C THR A 21 -54.59 -19.27 16.72
N TYR A 22 -54.05 -18.80 17.84
CA TYR A 22 -54.17 -19.53 19.10
C TYR A 22 -54.16 -18.61 20.32
N ASP A 23 -55.30 -18.58 21.01
CA ASP A 23 -55.44 -18.06 22.36
C ASP A 23 -54.69 -18.98 23.32
N GLY A 24 -53.66 -18.44 23.97
CA GLY A 24 -52.87 -19.22 24.91
C GLY A 24 -53.71 -19.76 26.07
N ILE A 25 -53.57 -21.05 26.34
CA ILE A 25 -53.42 -21.73 27.66
C ILE A 25 -54.11 -23.10 27.60
N ILE A 26 -53.33 -24.16 27.35
CA ILE A 26 -53.65 -25.51 27.86
C ILE A 26 -52.34 -26.12 28.38
N ALA A 27 -52.19 -26.03 29.70
CA ALA A 27 -51.32 -26.80 30.61
C ALA A 27 -49.98 -27.37 30.10
N GLY A 28 -48.85 -26.89 30.67
CA GLY A 28 -47.71 -27.79 30.95
C GLY A 28 -46.29 -27.43 30.47
N ARG A 29 -46.03 -26.27 29.83
CA ARG A 29 -44.64 -25.87 29.45
C ARG A 29 -44.40 -24.36 29.58
N VAL A 30 -44.23 -23.88 30.82
CA VAL A 30 -44.19 -22.44 31.16
C VAL A 30 -42.81 -21.78 31.00
N SER A 31 -41.73 -22.51 30.72
CA SER A 31 -40.45 -21.83 30.49
C SER A 31 -40.45 -21.25 29.07
N GLY A 32 -40.58 -19.93 28.90
CA GLY A 32 -40.45 -19.22 27.62
C GLY A 32 -39.07 -19.34 26.93
N ARG A 33 -38.28 -20.35 27.30
CA ARG A 33 -36.99 -20.68 26.71
C ARG A 33 -37.21 -21.38 25.38
N LYS A 34 -36.76 -20.74 24.29
CA LYS A 34 -36.89 -21.22 22.90
C LYS A 34 -36.41 -22.66 22.66
N TRP A 35 -35.49 -23.20 23.48
CA TRP A 35 -34.99 -24.57 23.35
C TRP A 35 -35.94 -25.66 23.90
N LYS A 36 -36.93 -25.29 24.73
CA LYS A 36 -37.95 -26.21 25.24
C LYS A 36 -39.20 -26.28 24.36
N GLN A 37 -39.30 -25.41 23.34
CA GLN A 37 -40.40 -25.40 22.38
C GLN A 37 -40.18 -26.53 21.35
N PRO A 38 -41.21 -27.31 20.99
CA PRO A 38 -41.11 -28.25 19.90
C PRO A 38 -40.76 -27.51 18.61
N ARG A 39 -39.74 -27.98 17.87
CA ARG A 39 -39.30 -27.32 16.65
C ARG A 39 -40.42 -27.41 15.60
N ALA A 40 -40.88 -26.26 15.11
CA ALA A 40 -41.97 -26.18 14.13
C ALA A 40 -41.61 -26.85 12.78
N GLN A 41 -40.33 -26.83 12.39
CA GLN A 41 -39.84 -27.47 11.18
C GLN A 41 -38.44 -28.08 11.40
N ARG A 42 -38.10 -29.09 10.58
CA ARG A 42 -36.74 -29.66 10.54
C ARG A 42 -35.77 -28.66 9.91
N ALA A 43 -34.52 -28.60 10.37
CA ALA A 43 -33.52 -27.68 9.83
C ALA A 43 -33.29 -27.89 8.31
N SER A 44 -33.43 -29.12 7.82
CA SER A 44 -33.36 -29.45 6.39
C SER A 44 -34.57 -28.98 5.57
N ALA A 45 -35.72 -28.73 6.21
CA ALA A 45 -36.92 -28.22 5.55
C ALA A 45 -36.89 -26.69 5.38
N CYS A 46 -36.06 -25.98 6.15
CA CYS A 46 -35.66 -24.60 5.85
C CYS A 46 -34.69 -24.61 4.67
N ALA A 47 -35.17 -24.97 3.48
CA ALA A 47 -34.45 -24.71 2.25
C ALA A 47 -34.50 -23.19 1.99
N VAL A 48 -33.54 -22.46 2.56
CA VAL A 48 -33.31 -21.07 2.19
C VAL A 48 -32.77 -21.09 0.76
N SER A 49 -33.66 -21.00 -0.23
CA SER A 49 -33.24 -20.80 -1.60
C SER A 49 -32.52 -19.46 -1.65
N LEU A 50 -31.19 -19.47 -1.65
CA LEU A 50 -30.41 -18.27 -1.88
C LEU A 50 -30.77 -17.78 -3.29
N ARG A 51 -31.65 -16.77 -3.38
CA ARG A 51 -32.08 -16.16 -4.64
C ARG A 51 -30.82 -15.65 -5.33
N ARG A 52 -30.37 -16.39 -6.32
CA ARG A 52 -29.18 -16.03 -7.09
C ARG A 52 -29.50 -14.74 -7.86
N PRO A 53 -28.55 -13.80 -7.95
CA PRO A 53 -28.73 -12.63 -8.81
C PRO A 53 -29.00 -13.07 -10.25
N SER A 54 -29.85 -12.32 -10.95
CA SER A 54 -30.13 -12.55 -12.37
C SER A 54 -28.85 -12.45 -13.20
N LEU A 55 -28.88 -13.01 -14.42
CA LEU A 55 -27.73 -12.99 -15.31
C LEU A 55 -27.26 -11.57 -15.61
N ASP A 56 -28.20 -10.62 -15.78
CA ASP A 56 -27.91 -9.20 -16.05
C ASP A 56 -27.19 -8.51 -14.89
N VAL A 57 -27.51 -8.86 -13.65
CA VAL A 57 -26.79 -8.32 -12.48
C VAL A 57 -25.37 -8.87 -12.45
N ARG A 58 -25.20 -10.17 -12.76
CA ARG A 58 -23.89 -10.81 -12.80
C ARG A 58 -22.99 -10.26 -13.92
N THR A 59 -23.54 -9.93 -15.09
CA THR A 59 -22.76 -9.33 -16.18
C THR A 59 -22.28 -7.94 -15.80
N LYS A 60 -23.17 -7.09 -15.27
CA LYS A 60 -22.81 -5.76 -14.76
C LYS A 60 -21.73 -5.83 -13.67
N GLU A 61 -21.85 -6.74 -12.72
CA GLU A 61 -20.82 -6.96 -11.69
C GLU A 61 -19.48 -7.40 -12.28
N LYS A 62 -19.48 -8.25 -13.31
CA LYS A 62 -18.25 -8.68 -14.00
C LYS A 62 -17.59 -7.53 -14.73
N GLU A 63 -18.35 -6.71 -15.43
CA GLU A 63 -17.86 -5.52 -16.14
C GLU A 63 -17.24 -4.52 -15.15
N LEU A 64 -17.92 -4.24 -14.03
CA LEU A 64 -17.39 -3.37 -12.99
C LEU A 64 -16.07 -3.91 -12.40
N LYS A 65 -16.00 -5.21 -12.10
CA LYS A 65 -14.79 -5.86 -11.61
C LYS A 65 -13.66 -5.82 -12.65
N ARG A 66 -13.99 -5.95 -13.93
CA ARG A 66 -13.02 -5.87 -15.03
C ARG A 66 -12.46 -4.45 -15.16
N ALA A 67 -13.31 -3.43 -15.23
CA ALA A 67 -12.90 -2.03 -15.29
C ALA A 67 -12.03 -1.64 -14.09
N TYR A 68 -12.37 -2.10 -12.88
CA TYR A 68 -11.56 -1.88 -11.69
C TYR A 68 -10.15 -2.52 -11.81
N LYS A 69 -10.08 -3.77 -12.27
CA LYS A 69 -8.79 -4.46 -12.46
C LYS A 69 -7.92 -3.79 -13.53
N GLU A 70 -8.53 -3.37 -14.63
CA GLU A 70 -7.83 -2.65 -15.72
C GLU A 70 -7.25 -1.33 -15.21
N ARG A 71 -8.05 -0.52 -14.49
CA ARG A 71 -7.58 0.72 -13.86
C ARG A 71 -6.46 0.47 -12.84
N MET A 72 -6.58 -0.57 -12.02
CA MET A 72 -5.50 -0.93 -11.09
C MET A 72 -4.21 -1.31 -11.81
N ALA A 73 -4.29 -2.04 -12.93
CA ALA A 73 -3.13 -2.45 -13.70
C ALA A 73 -2.46 -1.21 -14.34
N GLU A 74 -3.25 -0.31 -14.92
CA GLU A 74 -2.78 0.95 -15.48
C GLU A 74 -2.02 1.81 -14.45
N LEU A 75 -2.58 1.97 -13.25
CA LEU A 75 -1.89 2.71 -12.17
C LEU A 75 -0.58 2.04 -11.74
N LYS A 76 -0.53 0.70 -11.71
CA LYS A 76 0.71 -0.03 -11.38
C LYS A 76 1.76 0.11 -12.49
N GLU A 77 1.34 0.06 -13.74
CA GLU A 77 2.19 0.32 -14.92
C GLU A 77 2.79 1.74 -14.86
N GLU A 78 1.97 2.74 -14.55
CA GLU A 78 2.42 4.13 -14.42
C GLU A 78 3.43 4.31 -13.28
N ILE A 79 3.15 3.71 -12.11
CA ILE A 79 4.10 3.70 -10.99
C ILE A 79 5.43 3.02 -11.38
N ARG A 80 5.37 1.94 -12.17
CA ARG A 80 6.58 1.23 -12.65
C ARG A 80 7.38 2.13 -13.60
N ARG A 81 6.73 2.75 -14.59
CA ARG A 81 7.37 3.69 -15.54
C ARG A 81 8.04 4.85 -14.80
N ASN A 82 7.35 5.46 -13.84
CA ASN A 82 7.89 6.55 -13.01
C ASN A 82 9.10 6.12 -12.18
N LYS A 83 9.13 4.88 -11.68
CA LYS A 83 10.29 4.34 -10.95
C LYS A 83 11.48 4.10 -11.88
N GLU A 84 11.24 3.57 -13.07
CA GLU A 84 12.26 3.35 -14.09
C GLU A 84 12.86 4.66 -14.58
N GLU A 85 12.03 5.67 -14.86
CA GLU A 85 12.49 7.01 -15.25
C GLU A 85 13.36 7.64 -14.16
N LYS A 86 12.95 7.53 -12.89
CA LYS A 86 13.76 7.99 -11.74
C LYS A 86 15.08 7.23 -11.58
N ARG A 87 15.18 5.98 -12.04
CA ARG A 87 16.44 5.22 -12.06
C ARG A 87 17.32 5.69 -13.19
N LYS A 88 16.79 5.76 -14.42
CA LYS A 88 17.51 6.28 -15.60
C LYS A 88 18.06 7.68 -15.36
N ARG A 89 17.25 8.59 -14.82
CA ARG A 89 17.70 9.96 -14.48
C ARG A 89 18.83 9.98 -13.45
N ARG A 90 18.85 9.04 -12.49
CA ARG A 90 19.97 8.93 -11.53
C ARG A 90 21.23 8.43 -12.21
N GLU A 91 21.12 7.38 -13.01
CA GLU A 91 22.23 6.83 -13.79
C GLU A 91 22.82 7.88 -14.74
N ASP A 92 21.98 8.65 -15.44
CA ASP A 92 22.42 9.72 -16.33
C ASP A 92 23.12 10.86 -15.57
N ASN A 93 22.61 11.23 -14.40
CA ASN A 93 23.25 12.23 -13.55
C ASN A 93 24.60 11.73 -13.00
N GLU A 94 24.71 10.45 -12.66
CA GLU A 94 25.98 9.85 -12.22
C GLU A 94 26.99 9.79 -13.35
N LYS A 95 26.58 9.34 -14.54
CA LYS A 95 27.41 9.36 -15.75
C LYS A 95 27.88 10.78 -16.07
N ARG A 96 26.98 11.77 -16.06
CA ARG A 96 27.34 13.19 -16.25
C ARG A 96 28.31 13.69 -15.19
N LYS A 97 28.16 13.28 -13.93
CA LYS A 97 29.11 13.64 -12.86
C LYS A 97 30.48 13.00 -13.10
N GLN A 98 30.53 11.73 -13.50
CA GLN A 98 31.78 11.04 -13.83
C GLN A 98 32.46 11.71 -15.03
N GLU A 99 31.71 11.99 -16.09
CA GLU A 99 32.20 12.69 -17.28
C GLU A 99 32.69 14.10 -16.93
N ASN A 100 31.95 14.88 -16.14
CA ASN A 100 32.39 16.20 -15.68
C ASN A 100 33.64 16.10 -14.78
N THR A 101 33.78 15.03 -14.00
CA THR A 101 34.98 14.76 -13.19
C THR A 101 36.19 14.50 -14.09
N LEU A 102 36.01 13.73 -15.17
CA LEU A 102 37.05 13.45 -16.18
C LEU A 102 37.39 14.68 -17.03
N ARG A 103 36.38 15.44 -17.47
CA ARG A 103 36.49 16.57 -18.39
C ARG A 103 37.07 17.82 -17.73
N SER A 104 36.56 18.19 -16.57
CA SER A 104 37.05 19.37 -15.84
C SER A 104 38.33 19.08 -15.08
N GLY A 105 38.58 17.79 -14.77
CA GLY A 105 39.60 17.37 -13.82
C GLY A 105 39.28 17.88 -12.41
N THR A 106 39.50 17.06 -11.39
CA THR A 106 39.55 17.57 -10.02
C THR A 106 40.82 18.42 -9.87
N LYS A 107 40.72 19.74 -10.09
CA LYS A 107 41.81 20.71 -9.85
C LYS A 107 42.02 20.86 -8.33
N LEU A 108 42.63 19.85 -7.73
CA LEU A 108 42.89 19.78 -6.29
C LEU A 108 44.17 20.52 -5.96
N GLN A 109 44.12 21.40 -4.96
CA GLN A 109 45.31 22.01 -4.39
C GLN A 109 45.86 21.11 -3.27
N ARG A 110 47.15 20.76 -3.36
CA ARG A 110 47.82 19.93 -2.36
C ARG A 110 48.33 20.82 -1.20
N ILE A 111 47.83 20.59 0.01
CA ILE A 111 48.34 21.25 1.23
C ILE A 111 49.18 20.23 1.99
N THR A 112 50.51 20.31 1.88
CA THR A 112 51.45 19.39 2.55
C THR A 112 52.01 19.90 3.88
N ASN A 113 51.86 21.19 4.18
CA ASN A 113 52.54 21.78 5.34
C ASN A 113 51.88 21.35 6.67
N PRO A 114 52.61 20.70 7.59
CA PRO A 114 52.04 20.15 8.82
C PRO A 114 51.48 21.23 9.76
N LYS A 115 52.03 22.45 9.75
CA LYS A 115 51.52 23.56 10.55
C LYS A 115 50.15 24.02 10.03
N THR A 116 49.97 24.04 8.71
CA THR A 116 48.69 24.41 8.09
C THR A 116 47.62 23.35 8.32
N LEU A 117 47.97 22.06 8.22
CA LEU A 117 47.05 20.96 8.54
C LEU A 117 46.58 21.01 9.99
N LYS A 118 47.49 21.29 10.94
CA LYS A 118 47.13 21.46 12.37
C LYS A 118 46.19 22.64 12.60
N LYS A 119 46.38 23.78 11.90
CA LYS A 119 45.47 24.94 11.98
C LYS A 119 44.09 24.61 11.40
N ILE A 120 44.06 23.97 10.23
CA ILE A 120 42.84 23.57 9.55
C ILE A 120 42.07 22.52 10.37
N ALA A 121 42.75 21.53 10.94
CA ALA A 121 42.12 20.49 11.76
C ALA A 121 41.37 21.03 12.98
N LYS A 122 41.83 22.17 13.50
CA LYS A 122 41.23 22.90 14.63
C LYS A 122 40.17 23.94 14.20
N SER A 123 40.01 24.22 12.91
CA SER A 123 39.11 25.26 12.41
C SER A 123 37.74 24.70 11.98
N LYS A 124 36.74 25.58 11.89
CA LYS A 124 35.41 25.24 11.34
C LYS A 124 35.47 24.89 9.84
N GLN A 125 36.50 25.34 9.13
CA GLN A 125 36.70 25.09 7.68
C GLN A 125 37.07 23.65 7.38
N ARG A 126 37.52 22.85 8.37
CA ARG A 126 37.72 21.40 8.20
C ARG A 126 36.52 20.70 7.57
N LYS A 127 35.30 21.13 7.90
CA LYS A 127 34.05 20.54 7.38
C LYS A 127 33.84 20.76 5.88
N GLN A 128 34.49 21.77 5.30
CA GLN A 128 34.42 22.09 3.87
C GLN A 128 35.46 21.31 3.05
N LEU A 129 36.49 20.78 3.71
CA LEU A 129 37.55 20.01 3.09
C LEU A 129 37.20 18.52 3.14
N LYS A 130 37.33 17.83 2.01
CA LYS A 130 37.18 16.37 1.93
C LYS A 130 38.55 15.73 1.85
N VAL A 131 38.75 14.64 2.58
CA VAL A 131 39.93 13.78 2.39
C VAL A 131 39.78 13.11 1.03
N VAL A 132 40.73 13.33 0.15
CA VAL A 132 40.77 12.74 -1.18
C VAL A 132 41.73 11.55 -1.15
N PRO A 133 41.38 10.40 -1.76
CA PRO A 133 42.28 9.26 -1.88
C PRO A 133 43.60 9.64 -2.56
N ASP A 134 44.71 9.14 -2.02
CA ASP A 134 46.06 9.40 -2.54
C ASP A 134 46.25 8.88 -3.98
N GLU A 135 45.45 7.89 -4.39
CA GLU A 135 45.43 7.33 -5.74
C GLU A 135 45.19 8.37 -6.84
N LEU A 136 44.40 9.43 -6.55
CA LEU A 136 44.11 10.50 -7.52
C LEU A 136 45.31 11.45 -7.76
N PHE A 137 46.35 11.36 -6.93
CA PHE A 137 47.56 12.17 -7.04
C PHE A 137 48.79 11.38 -7.54
N ASN A 138 48.71 10.05 -7.58
CA ASN A 138 49.76 9.20 -8.15
C ASN A 138 49.69 9.21 -9.69
N LYS A 139 50.40 10.16 -10.30
CA LYS A 139 50.53 10.26 -11.77
C LYS A 139 51.42 9.19 -12.40
N ASN A 140 52.15 8.41 -11.61
CA ASN A 140 52.98 7.31 -12.08
C ASN A 140 52.33 6.01 -11.60
N GLY A 141 51.91 5.15 -12.53
CA GLY A 141 51.37 3.82 -12.23
C GLY A 141 52.27 3.09 -11.23
N GLY A 142 51.78 2.95 -10.01
CA GLY A 142 52.56 2.46 -8.87
C GLY A 142 52.57 0.95 -8.83
N VAL A 143 53.68 0.39 -9.32
CA VAL A 143 54.28 -0.87 -8.88
C VAL A 143 53.78 -1.28 -7.49
N LYS A 144 53.13 -2.46 -7.44
CA LYS A 144 52.76 -3.11 -6.17
C LYS A 144 54.02 -3.27 -5.32
N SER A 145 54.10 -2.57 -4.20
CA SER A 145 55.06 -2.90 -3.16
C SER A 145 54.72 -4.29 -2.63
N LYS A 146 55.56 -5.28 -2.98
CA LYS A 146 55.56 -6.57 -2.29
C LYS A 146 56.03 -6.33 -0.86
N LYS A 147 55.37 -7.04 0.05
CA LYS A 147 55.65 -7.20 1.47
C LYS A 147 57.13 -7.23 1.81
#